data_AF-A0A1H6M3K6-F1
#
_entry.id   AF-A0A1H6M3K6-F1
#
_cell.length_a   1.000
_cell.length_b   1.000
_cell.length_c   1.000
_cell.angle_alpha   90.00
_cell.angle_beta   90.00
_cell.angle_gamma   90.00
#
_symmetry.space_group_name_H-M   'P 1'
#
loop_
_entity.id
_entity.type
_entity.pdbx_description
1 polymer ?
#
loop_
_entity_poly.entity_id
_entity_poly.type
_entity_poly.pdbx_seq_one_letter_code
_entity_poly.pdbx_strand_id
1 'polypeptide(L)'
;MRRLLFSLLMFCTLPAWADSHDQLYKVAGWPEQRAHFSDALGAAQQKYRNSLPPAVYQALVDNSNQRFAPQAMDQRAEAQLRQNLANPAPALKFFQSPLGRKIIAAELLATRRDQLAKNAQGLPHIEASATRRLLINHLANALPAREAGAEVSLAIAGVAADSLSSMIPGLLGAGSAQGLLNGQRERLMQQIGNDLDNTLLYVYRDLSDPELEEFSTFAESAEGKAYYQAALAAIRAGLAVGQNLTPAQSGN
;
A
#
# COMPACT_ATOMS: atom_id res chain seq x y z
N MET A 1 -30.11 -46.15 -16.45
CA MET A 1 -30.22 -44.85 -15.74
C MET A 1 -28.92 -44.40 -15.04
N ARG A 2 -28.09 -45.30 -14.48
CA ARG A 2 -26.82 -44.91 -13.81
C ARG A 2 -25.73 -44.33 -14.72
N ARG A 3 -25.74 -44.63 -16.03
CA ARG A 3 -24.77 -44.10 -17.00
C ARG A 3 -25.12 -42.72 -17.57
N LEU A 4 -26.39 -42.27 -17.45
CA LEU A 4 -26.82 -40.93 -17.85
C LEU A 4 -26.52 -39.87 -16.78
N LEU A 5 -26.48 -40.27 -15.50
CA LEU A 5 -26.14 -39.38 -14.39
C LEU A 5 -24.66 -38.95 -14.38
N PHE A 6 -23.75 -39.80 -14.88
CA PHE A 6 -22.32 -39.45 -14.95
C PHE A 6 -21.97 -38.48 -16.09
N SER A 7 -22.74 -38.48 -17.18
CA SER A 7 -22.52 -37.54 -18.29
C SER A 7 -23.02 -36.12 -17.97
N LEU A 8 -23.95 -35.97 -17.03
CA LEU A 8 -24.49 -34.66 -16.62
C LEU A 8 -23.58 -33.91 -15.61
N LEU A 9 -22.75 -34.65 -14.86
CA LEU A 9 -21.83 -34.08 -13.87
C LEU A 9 -20.52 -33.53 -14.48
N MET A 10 -20.19 -33.90 -15.72
CA MET A 10 -18.95 -33.46 -16.38
C MET A 10 -19.05 -32.05 -16.99
N PHE A 11 -20.27 -31.51 -17.16
CA PHE A 11 -20.51 -30.19 -17.76
C PHE A 11 -20.62 -29.02 -16.76
N CYS A 12 -20.53 -29.29 -15.45
CA CYS A 12 -20.54 -28.26 -14.40
C CYS A 12 -19.15 -27.96 -13.82
N THR A 13 -18.07 -28.34 -14.52
CA THR A 13 -16.76 -27.75 -14.25
C THR A 13 -16.65 -26.48 -15.09
N LEU A 14 -17.40 -25.45 -14.70
CA LEU A 14 -16.98 -24.10 -15.04
C LEU A 14 -15.51 -24.03 -14.60
N PRO A 15 -14.55 -23.68 -15.47
CA PRO A 15 -13.24 -23.33 -14.96
C PRO A 15 -13.51 -22.28 -13.90
N ALA A 16 -13.16 -22.57 -12.65
CA ALA A 16 -13.05 -21.51 -11.66
C ALA A 16 -12.04 -20.56 -12.29
N TRP A 17 -12.54 -19.51 -12.93
CA TRP A 17 -11.71 -18.39 -13.35
C TRP A 17 -11.03 -18.00 -12.04
N ALA A 18 -9.73 -18.32 -11.94
CA ALA A 18 -8.94 -17.84 -10.82
C ALA A 18 -9.25 -16.35 -10.71
N ASP A 19 -9.74 -15.93 -9.55
CA ASP A 19 -10.26 -14.57 -9.40
C ASP A 19 -9.15 -13.60 -9.82
N SER A 20 -9.35 -12.94 -10.95
CA SER A 20 -8.31 -12.12 -11.57
C SER A 20 -7.89 -10.94 -10.69
N HIS A 21 -8.77 -10.52 -9.76
CA HIS A 21 -8.44 -9.52 -8.75
C HIS A 21 -7.52 -10.09 -7.68
N ASP A 22 -7.81 -11.29 -7.16
CA ASP A 22 -6.92 -11.99 -6.22
C ASP A 22 -5.56 -12.29 -6.85
N GLN A 23 -5.56 -12.73 -8.11
CA GLN A 23 -4.31 -12.96 -8.83
C GLN A 23 -3.52 -11.66 -9.03
N LEU A 24 -4.18 -10.58 -9.43
CA LEU A 24 -3.56 -9.25 -9.54
C LEU A 24 -2.98 -8.79 -8.20
N TYR A 25 -3.74 -8.94 -7.12
CA TYR A 25 -3.32 -8.59 -5.77
C TYR A 25 -2.02 -9.32 -5.38
N LYS A 26 -1.93 -10.62 -5.70
CA LYS A 26 -0.71 -11.39 -5.44
C LYS A 26 0.45 -10.99 -6.34
N VAL A 27 0.26 -10.92 -7.66
CA VAL A 27 1.38 -10.66 -8.58
C VAL A 27 1.90 -9.22 -8.51
N ALA A 28 1.08 -8.27 -8.05
CA ALA A 28 1.50 -6.91 -7.78
C ALA A 28 2.20 -6.74 -6.41
N GLY A 29 2.51 -7.84 -5.71
CA GLY A 29 3.36 -7.84 -4.52
C GLY A 29 2.69 -7.30 -3.24
N TRP A 30 1.36 -7.22 -3.20
CA TRP A 30 0.64 -6.68 -2.03
C TRP A 30 0.91 -7.43 -0.73
N PRO A 31 0.93 -8.78 -0.68
CA PRO A 31 1.20 -9.51 0.55
C PRO A 31 2.59 -9.20 1.13
N GLU A 32 3.60 -9.06 0.27
CA GLU A 32 4.97 -8.73 0.65
C GLU A 32 5.08 -7.27 1.10
N GLN A 33 4.44 -6.32 0.39
CA GLN A 33 4.38 -4.93 0.82
C GLN A 33 3.71 -4.79 2.20
N ARG A 34 2.63 -5.54 2.44
CA ARG A 34 2.00 -5.59 3.78
C ARG A 34 2.97 -6.15 4.82
N ALA A 35 3.74 -7.20 4.50
CA ALA A 35 4.74 -7.73 5.42
C ALA A 35 5.82 -6.69 5.75
N HIS A 36 6.32 -5.96 4.76
CA HIS A 36 7.29 -4.87 4.96
C HIS A 36 6.70 -3.73 5.81
N PHE A 37 5.42 -3.39 5.61
CA PHE A 37 4.72 -2.44 6.47
C PHE A 37 4.66 -2.94 7.92
N SER A 38 4.31 -4.21 8.16
CA SER A 38 4.29 -4.80 9.51
C SER A 38 5.67 -4.75 10.18
N ASP A 39 6.75 -5.00 9.44
CA ASP A 39 8.12 -4.88 9.95
C ASP A 39 8.47 -3.43 10.32
N ALA A 40 8.13 -2.48 9.44
CA ALA A 40 8.36 -1.05 9.68
C ALA A 40 7.55 -0.55 10.89
N LEU A 41 6.31 -1.02 11.03
CA LEU A 41 5.44 -0.72 12.16
C LEU A 41 6.04 -1.26 13.47
N GLY A 42 6.50 -2.51 13.50
CA GLY A 42 7.14 -3.08 14.69
C GLY A 42 8.41 -2.32 15.08
N ALA A 43 9.21 -1.89 14.08
CA ALA A 43 10.38 -1.04 14.33
C ALA A 43 9.98 0.34 14.89
N ALA A 44 8.89 0.94 14.40
CA ALA A 44 8.36 2.20 14.90
C ALA A 44 7.83 2.07 16.34
N GLN A 45 7.06 1.01 16.63
CA GLN A 45 6.59 0.70 17.98
C GLN A 45 7.76 0.61 18.96
N GLN A 46 8.80 -0.16 18.63
CA GLN A 46 9.95 -0.34 19.51
C GLN A 46 10.69 0.97 19.85
N LYS A 47 10.65 1.99 18.97
CA LYS A 47 11.21 3.32 19.28
C LYS A 47 10.49 4.01 20.44
N TYR A 48 9.20 3.77 20.61
CA TYR A 48 8.40 4.36 21.69
C TYR A 48 8.53 3.66 23.04
N ARG A 49 9.13 2.46 23.08
CA ARG A 49 9.23 1.64 24.29
C ARG A 49 9.94 2.33 25.45
N ASN A 50 10.94 3.15 25.14
CA ASN A 50 11.74 3.85 26.14
C ASN A 50 11.21 5.26 26.46
N SER A 51 10.24 5.78 25.67
CA SER A 51 9.71 7.13 25.82
C SER A 51 8.31 7.17 26.44
N LEU A 52 7.58 6.05 26.46
CA LEU A 52 6.21 5.97 26.97
C LEU A 52 6.15 5.15 28.27
N PRO A 53 5.26 5.50 29.22
CA PRO A 53 4.96 4.65 30.36
C PRO A 53 4.50 3.26 29.91
N PRO A 54 4.83 2.17 30.64
CA PRO A 54 4.55 0.79 30.19
C PRO A 54 3.10 0.53 29.78
N ALA A 55 2.13 1.05 30.54
CA ALA A 55 0.71 0.88 30.24
C ALA A 55 0.29 1.60 28.95
N VAL A 56 0.84 2.80 28.69
CA VAL A 56 0.57 3.58 27.47
C VAL A 56 1.22 2.91 26.27
N TYR A 57 2.46 2.42 26.43
CA TYR A 57 3.15 1.67 25.40
C TYR A 57 2.38 0.40 25.02
N GLN A 58 1.91 -0.36 26.01
CA GLN A 58 1.16 -1.59 25.76
C GLN A 58 -0.15 -1.30 25.02
N ALA A 59 -0.91 -0.29 25.46
CA ALA A 59 -2.13 0.13 24.79
C ALA A 59 -1.88 0.56 23.32
N LEU A 60 -0.77 1.28 23.08
CA LEU A 60 -0.34 1.66 21.73
C LEU A 60 -0.07 0.44 20.85
N VAL A 61 0.70 -0.52 21.35
CA VAL A 61 1.05 -1.74 20.61
C VAL A 61 -0.19 -2.59 20.32
N ASP A 62 -1.06 -2.79 21.32
CA ASP A 62 -2.25 -3.62 21.17
C ASP A 62 -3.24 -3.02 20.16
N ASN A 63 -3.52 -1.71 20.24
CA ASN A 63 -4.39 -1.02 19.30
C ASN A 63 -3.82 -1.04 17.87
N SER A 64 -2.51 -0.81 17.75
CA SER A 64 -1.79 -0.88 16.49
C SER A 64 -1.91 -2.25 15.83
N ASN A 65 -1.62 -3.32 16.58
CA ASN A 65 -1.63 -4.69 16.09
C ASN A 65 -3.05 -5.15 15.73
N GLN A 66 -4.06 -4.71 16.47
CA GLN A 66 -5.46 -4.97 16.14
C GLN A 66 -5.85 -4.29 14.82
N ARG A 67 -5.51 -3.00 14.66
CA ARG A 67 -5.83 -2.21 13.45
C ARG A 67 -5.14 -2.77 12.20
N PHE A 68 -3.87 -3.14 12.34
CA PHE A 68 -3.01 -3.62 11.26
C PHE A 68 -2.84 -5.14 11.26
N ALA A 69 -3.82 -5.87 11.79
CA ALA A 69 -3.84 -7.32 11.71
C ALA A 69 -3.75 -7.76 10.23
N PRO A 70 -2.78 -8.62 9.86
CA PRO A 70 -2.46 -8.86 8.45
C PRO A 70 -3.66 -9.25 7.58
N GLN A 71 -4.44 -10.23 8.06
CA GLN A 71 -5.63 -10.70 7.35
C GLN A 71 -6.69 -9.60 7.19
N ALA A 72 -6.87 -8.75 8.20
CA ALA A 72 -7.84 -7.66 8.14
C ALA A 72 -7.37 -6.56 7.17
N MET A 73 -6.06 -6.29 7.10
CA MET A 73 -5.50 -5.38 6.10
C MET A 73 -5.72 -5.91 4.68
N ASP A 74 -5.37 -7.18 4.45
CA ASP A 74 -5.50 -7.81 3.13
C ASP A 74 -6.98 -7.83 2.68
N GLN A 75 -7.90 -8.22 3.57
CA GLN A 75 -9.34 -8.22 3.27
C GLN A 75 -9.87 -6.84 2.87
N ARG A 76 -9.50 -5.78 3.61
CA ARG A 76 -9.94 -4.41 3.29
C ARG A 76 -9.35 -3.91 1.98
N ALA A 77 -8.06 -4.17 1.76
CA ALA A 77 -7.36 -3.75 0.56
C ALA A 77 -7.89 -4.46 -0.69
N GLU A 78 -8.04 -5.79 -0.65
CA GLU A 78 -8.56 -6.58 -1.77
C GLU A 78 -10.02 -6.21 -2.09
N ALA A 79 -10.86 -6.02 -1.05
CA ALA A 79 -12.25 -5.60 -1.24
C ALA A 79 -12.34 -4.23 -1.93
N GLN A 80 -11.51 -3.26 -1.53
CA GLN A 80 -11.48 -1.95 -2.19
C GLN A 80 -10.85 -1.99 -3.59
N LEU A 81 -9.82 -2.81 -3.81
CA LEU A 81 -9.27 -2.99 -5.14
C LEU A 81 -10.35 -3.52 -6.09
N ARG A 82 -11.10 -4.56 -5.67
CA ARG A 82 -12.21 -5.12 -6.46
C ARG A 82 -13.32 -4.09 -6.70
N GLN A 83 -13.63 -3.26 -5.72
CA GLN A 83 -14.67 -2.24 -5.86
C GLN A 83 -14.28 -1.12 -6.84
N ASN A 84 -13.01 -0.71 -6.88
CA ASN A 84 -12.57 0.43 -7.70
C ASN A 84 -11.97 0.03 -9.05
N LEU A 85 -11.58 -1.23 -9.23
CA LEU A 85 -11.01 -1.72 -10.49
C LEU A 85 -11.99 -2.65 -11.21
N ALA A 86 -12.77 -2.08 -12.12
CA ALA A 86 -13.77 -2.83 -12.87
C ALA A 86 -13.17 -3.97 -13.72
N ASN A 87 -12.01 -3.75 -14.34
CA ASN A 87 -11.33 -4.74 -15.16
C ASN A 87 -9.86 -4.88 -14.71
N PRO A 88 -9.48 -5.98 -14.02
CA PRO A 88 -8.11 -6.19 -13.57
C PRO A 88 -7.20 -6.74 -14.68
N ALA A 89 -7.73 -7.24 -15.80
CA ALA A 89 -6.97 -7.99 -16.79
C ALA A 89 -5.78 -7.22 -17.41
N PRO A 90 -5.89 -5.92 -17.74
CA PRO A 90 -4.75 -5.16 -18.28
C PRO A 90 -3.59 -5.05 -17.28
N ALA A 91 -3.90 -4.71 -16.03
CA ALA A 91 -2.90 -4.61 -14.97
C ALA A 91 -2.30 -5.99 -14.64
N LEU A 92 -3.14 -7.02 -14.57
CA LEU A 92 -2.69 -8.40 -14.34
C LEU A 92 -1.70 -8.83 -15.43
N LYS A 93 -2.02 -8.57 -16.70
CA LYS A 93 -1.12 -8.86 -17.82
C LYS A 93 0.20 -8.08 -17.70
N PHE A 94 0.15 -6.81 -17.35
CA PHE A 94 1.34 -5.97 -17.17
C PHE A 94 2.25 -6.52 -16.06
N PHE A 95 1.72 -6.75 -14.85
CA PHE A 95 2.53 -7.24 -13.73
C PHE A 95 3.02 -8.69 -13.90
N GLN A 96 2.36 -9.49 -14.73
CA GLN A 96 2.85 -10.82 -15.12
C GLN A 96 3.99 -10.80 -16.15
N SER A 97 4.19 -9.67 -16.85
CA SER A 97 5.26 -9.52 -17.85
C SER A 97 6.66 -9.51 -17.21
N PRO A 98 7.74 -9.73 -17.99
CA PRO A 98 9.11 -9.59 -17.48
C PRO A 98 9.38 -8.23 -16.85
N LEU A 99 8.90 -7.14 -17.47
CA LEU A 99 9.04 -5.79 -16.95
C LEU A 99 8.27 -5.61 -15.64
N GLY A 100 7.00 -6.01 -15.62
CA GLY A 100 6.16 -5.93 -14.42
C GLY A 100 6.78 -6.63 -13.21
N ARG A 101 7.34 -7.82 -13.41
CA ARG A 101 8.06 -8.55 -12.35
C ARG A 101 9.32 -7.82 -11.88
N LYS A 102 10.07 -7.17 -12.77
CA LYS A 102 11.23 -6.34 -12.39
C LYS A 102 10.81 -5.14 -11.56
N ILE A 103 9.73 -4.47 -11.93
CA ILE A 103 9.16 -3.32 -11.19
C ILE A 103 8.80 -3.76 -9.78
N ILE A 104 8.01 -4.84 -9.63
CA ILE A 104 7.64 -5.36 -8.32
C ILE A 104 8.87 -5.77 -7.50
N ALA A 105 9.85 -6.43 -8.11
CA ALA A 105 11.08 -6.78 -7.42
C ALA A 105 11.85 -5.55 -6.92
N ALA A 106 11.91 -4.47 -7.72
CA ALA A 106 12.54 -3.22 -7.36
C ALA A 106 11.82 -2.51 -6.20
N GLU A 107 10.48 -2.48 -6.23
CA GLU A 107 9.64 -1.89 -5.18
C GLU A 107 9.74 -2.67 -3.87
N LEU A 108 9.67 -4.01 -3.94
CA LEU A 108 9.83 -4.86 -2.77
C LEU A 108 11.23 -4.75 -2.18
N LEU A 109 12.26 -4.67 -3.01
CA LEU A 109 13.62 -4.44 -2.53
C LEU A 109 13.69 -3.10 -1.78
N ALA A 110 13.14 -2.03 -2.34
CA ALA A 110 13.19 -0.69 -1.75
C ALA A 110 12.49 -0.61 -0.38
N THR A 111 11.41 -1.36 -0.16
CA THR A 111 10.66 -1.37 1.10
C THR A 111 11.14 -2.44 2.10
N ARG A 112 12.11 -3.27 1.73
CA ARG A 112 12.66 -4.30 2.61
C ARG A 112 13.37 -3.68 3.82
N ARG A 113 13.25 -4.35 4.98
CA ARG A 113 13.75 -3.84 6.27
C ARG A 113 15.23 -3.41 6.25
N ASP A 114 16.11 -4.17 5.59
CA ASP A 114 17.53 -3.84 5.48
C ASP A 114 17.78 -2.59 4.62
N GLN A 115 17.02 -2.39 3.55
CA GLN A 115 17.11 -1.20 2.71
C GLN A 115 16.59 0.03 3.44
N LEU A 116 15.48 -0.10 4.16
CA LEU A 116 14.96 0.97 5.02
C LEU A 116 15.95 1.34 6.12
N ALA A 117 16.59 0.36 6.76
CA ALA A 117 17.61 0.60 7.77
C ALA A 117 18.87 1.26 7.18
N LYS A 118 19.33 0.78 6.02
CA LYS A 118 20.49 1.35 5.30
C LYS A 118 20.25 2.81 4.94
N ASN A 119 19.04 3.16 4.53
CA ASN A 119 18.68 4.50 4.06
C ASN A 119 17.92 5.32 5.11
N ALA A 120 18.05 4.97 6.41
CA ALA A 120 17.33 5.66 7.48
C ALA A 120 17.69 7.15 7.63
N GLN A 121 18.83 7.57 7.07
CA GLN A 121 19.29 8.97 7.04
C GLN A 121 18.95 9.69 5.73
N GLY A 122 18.20 9.05 4.83
CA GLY A 122 17.90 9.55 3.50
C GLY A 122 18.44 8.63 2.41
N LEU A 123 17.91 8.81 1.20
CA LEU A 123 18.39 8.10 0.02
C LEU A 123 19.64 8.79 -0.54
N PRO A 124 20.60 8.02 -1.10
CA PRO A 124 21.69 8.62 -1.83
C PRO A 124 21.15 9.43 -3.02
N HIS A 125 21.82 10.53 -3.35
CA HIS A 125 21.49 11.29 -4.55
C HIS A 125 21.92 10.51 -5.80
N ILE A 126 21.06 10.42 -6.80
CA ILE A 126 21.34 9.73 -8.07
C ILE A 126 21.47 10.74 -9.18
N GLU A 127 22.67 10.82 -9.74
CA GLU A 127 22.93 11.53 -11.00
C GLU A 127 22.36 10.71 -12.16
N ALA A 128 21.50 11.35 -12.96
CA ALA A 128 20.81 10.70 -14.06
C ALA A 128 20.92 11.52 -15.35
N SER A 129 20.89 10.82 -16.49
CA SER A 129 20.82 11.44 -17.81
C SER A 129 19.56 12.30 -17.94
N ALA A 130 19.55 13.24 -18.89
CA ALA A 130 18.36 14.05 -19.17
C ALA A 130 17.15 13.16 -19.54
N THR A 131 17.37 12.12 -20.34
CA THR A 131 16.36 11.13 -20.73
C THR A 131 15.77 10.43 -19.52
N ARG A 132 16.62 9.87 -18.64
CA ARG A 132 16.16 9.16 -17.45
C ARG A 132 15.39 10.08 -16.50
N ARG A 133 15.83 11.33 -16.32
CA ARG A 133 15.09 12.32 -15.52
C ARG A 133 13.71 12.61 -16.11
N LEU A 134 13.60 12.75 -17.43
CA LEU A 134 12.31 12.95 -18.09
C LEU A 134 11.37 11.77 -17.82
N LEU A 135 11.83 10.53 -18.01
CA LEU A 135 11.03 9.32 -17.76
C LEU A 135 10.59 9.20 -16.29
N ILE A 136 11.46 9.55 -15.36
CA ILE A 136 11.11 9.58 -13.93
C ILE A 136 10.06 10.65 -13.64
N ASN A 137 10.14 11.84 -14.27
CA ASN A 137 9.09 12.87 -14.13
C ASN A 137 7.74 12.38 -14.64
N HIS A 138 7.71 11.64 -15.76
CA HIS A 138 6.48 11.00 -16.25
C HIS A 138 5.91 10.03 -15.21
N LEU A 139 6.73 9.15 -14.64
CA LEU A 139 6.32 8.24 -13.57
C LEU A 139 5.86 8.99 -12.31
N ALA A 140 6.57 10.03 -11.89
CA ALA A 140 6.22 10.85 -10.73
C ALA A 140 4.83 11.49 -10.85
N ASN A 141 4.41 11.81 -12.07
CA ASN A 141 3.08 12.36 -12.36
C ASN A 141 2.01 11.28 -12.52
N ALA A 142 2.37 10.09 -13.04
CA ALA A 142 1.45 9.00 -13.30
C ALA A 142 1.14 8.16 -12.04
N LEU A 143 2.12 8.02 -11.14
CA LEU A 143 2.02 7.20 -9.94
C LEU A 143 1.56 8.03 -8.73
N PRO A 144 0.61 7.55 -7.92
CA PRO A 144 0.16 8.23 -6.71
C PRO A 144 1.13 8.01 -5.53
N ALA A 145 2.43 8.13 -5.77
CA ALA A 145 3.47 7.79 -4.80
C ALA A 145 3.49 8.77 -3.61
N ARG A 146 3.21 10.05 -3.84
CA ARG A 146 3.15 11.10 -2.79
C ARG A 146 1.97 10.83 -1.87
N GLU A 147 0.81 10.52 -2.46
CA GLU A 147 -0.41 10.18 -1.75
C GLU A 147 -0.22 8.90 -0.96
N ALA A 148 0.24 7.81 -1.58
CA ALA A 148 0.47 6.53 -0.93
C ALA A 148 1.44 6.67 0.26
N GLY A 149 2.58 7.34 0.07
CA GLY A 149 3.54 7.59 1.14
C GLY A 149 2.95 8.44 2.28
N ALA A 150 2.09 9.41 1.95
CA ALA A 150 1.40 10.22 2.95
C ALA A 150 0.41 9.38 3.78
N GLU A 151 -0.39 8.52 3.14
CA GLU A 151 -1.33 7.65 3.85
C GLU A 151 -0.61 6.65 4.76
N VAL A 152 0.50 6.05 4.31
CA VAL A 152 1.32 5.13 5.13
C VAL A 152 1.85 5.84 6.38
N SER A 153 2.41 7.03 6.22
CA SER A 153 2.97 7.78 7.34
C SER A 153 1.90 8.25 8.31
N LEU A 154 0.75 8.72 7.80
CA LEU A 154 -0.40 9.11 8.63
C LEU A 154 -1.00 7.91 9.36
N ALA A 155 -1.03 6.73 8.74
CA ALA A 155 -1.50 5.51 9.39
C ALA A 155 -0.61 5.17 10.59
N ILE A 156 0.71 5.26 10.45
CA ILE A 156 1.67 5.01 11.53
C ILE A 156 1.53 6.08 12.63
N ALA A 157 1.40 7.36 12.27
CA ALA A 157 1.22 8.45 13.23
C ALA A 157 -0.13 8.37 13.97
N GLY A 158 -1.19 7.92 13.30
CA GLY A 158 -2.55 7.86 13.83
C GLY A 158 -2.73 6.85 14.96
N VAL A 159 -1.91 5.80 15.03
CA VAL A 159 -1.94 4.79 16.11
C VAL A 159 -1.84 5.42 17.49
N ALA A 160 -0.91 6.35 17.65
CA ALA A 160 -0.67 6.98 18.95
C ALA A 160 -1.85 7.85 19.39
N ALA A 161 -2.50 8.55 18.43
CA ALA A 161 -3.67 9.38 18.70
C ALA A 161 -4.90 8.53 19.08
N ASP A 162 -5.17 7.44 18.36
CA ASP A 162 -6.28 6.53 18.66
C ASP A 162 -6.10 5.85 20.02
N SER A 163 -4.87 5.48 20.35
CA SER A 163 -4.53 4.86 21.63
C SER A 163 -4.69 5.81 22.82
N LEU A 164 -4.36 7.10 22.65
CA LEU A 164 -4.58 8.09 23.69
C LEU A 164 -6.08 8.41 23.87
N SER A 165 -6.84 8.46 22.78
CA SER A 165 -8.29 8.69 22.80
C SER A 165 -9.05 7.57 23.52
N SER A 166 -8.66 6.31 23.32
CA SER A 166 -9.28 5.17 24.00
C SER A 166 -8.97 5.14 25.51
N MET A 167 -7.84 5.71 25.93
CA MET A 167 -7.48 5.84 27.34
C MET A 167 -8.17 7.00 28.05
N ILE A 168 -8.50 8.09 27.33
CA ILE A 168 -9.15 9.27 27.90
C ILE A 168 -10.35 9.68 27.02
N PRO A 169 -11.51 9.03 27.22
CA PRO A 169 -12.72 9.38 26.49
C PRO A 169 -13.09 10.86 26.72
N GLY A 170 -13.25 11.62 25.63
CA GLY A 170 -13.73 13.00 25.67
C GLY A 170 -12.67 14.11 25.65
N LEU A 171 -11.36 13.78 25.58
CA LEU A 171 -10.29 14.80 25.57
C LEU A 171 -10.10 15.47 24.19
N LEU A 172 -10.57 14.86 23.10
CA LEU A 172 -10.44 15.38 21.73
C LEU A 172 -11.79 15.30 21.01
N GLY A 173 -12.40 16.47 20.74
CA GLY A 173 -13.61 16.54 19.93
C GLY A 173 -13.34 16.07 18.50
N ALA A 174 -14.07 15.04 18.04
CA ALA A 174 -13.83 14.35 16.76
C ALA A 174 -13.78 15.29 15.52
N GLY A 175 -14.33 16.50 15.59
CA GLY A 175 -14.34 17.48 14.49
C GLY A 175 -13.03 18.28 14.31
N SER A 176 -12.26 18.52 15.37
CA SER A 176 -11.01 19.32 15.27
C SER A 176 -9.81 18.48 14.83
N ALA A 177 -9.83 17.16 15.08
CA ALA A 177 -8.79 16.25 14.65
C ALA A 177 -8.71 16.10 13.12
N GLN A 178 -9.86 16.06 12.43
CA GLN A 178 -9.89 15.81 10.98
C GLN A 178 -9.26 16.94 10.15
N GLY A 179 -9.54 18.21 10.50
CA GLY A 179 -8.94 19.37 9.83
C GLY A 179 -7.43 19.45 10.03
N LEU A 180 -6.94 19.10 11.24
CA LEU A 180 -5.51 19.02 11.53
C LEU A 180 -4.82 17.89 10.75
N LEU A 181 -5.46 16.73 10.63
CA LEU A 181 -4.95 15.59 9.84
C LEU A 181 -4.86 15.92 8.34
N ASN A 182 -5.84 16.65 7.80
CA ASN A 182 -5.81 17.09 6.40
C ASN A 182 -4.62 18.03 6.12
N GLY A 183 -4.37 19.02 6.99
CA GLY A 183 -3.21 19.90 6.86
C GLY A 183 -1.87 19.19 7.11
N GLN A 184 -1.84 18.09 7.87
CA GLN A 184 -0.66 17.21 7.96
C GLN A 184 -0.44 16.41 6.68
N ARG A 185 -1.52 15.88 6.08
CA ARG A 185 -1.47 15.15 4.81
C ARG A 185 -0.86 16.01 3.71
N GLU A 186 -1.37 17.22 3.53
CA GLU A 186 -0.87 18.14 2.49
C GLU A 186 0.61 18.49 2.67
N ARG A 187 1.03 18.80 3.90
CA ARG A 187 2.45 19.07 4.19
C ARG A 187 3.33 17.87 3.91
N LEU A 188 2.88 16.67 4.26
CA LEU A 188 3.64 15.46 4.02
C LEU A 188 3.73 15.13 2.52
N MET A 189 2.65 15.32 1.77
CA MET A 189 2.65 15.17 0.30
C MET A 189 3.63 16.16 -0.36
N GLN A 190 3.74 17.38 0.16
CA GLN A 190 4.75 18.34 -0.31
C GLN A 190 6.16 17.86 0.01
N GLN A 191 6.43 17.39 1.23
CA GLN A 191 7.74 16.91 1.65
C GLN A 191 8.20 15.68 0.87
N ILE A 192 7.41 14.60 0.85
CA ILE A 192 7.67 13.39 0.04
C ILE A 192 7.90 13.79 -1.42
N GLY A 193 7.14 14.78 -1.82
CA GLY A 193 7.14 15.29 -3.15
C GLY A 193 8.38 16.01 -3.63
N ASN A 194 9.12 16.65 -2.72
CA ASN A 194 10.37 17.32 -3.07
C ASN A 194 11.49 16.31 -3.38
N ASP A 195 11.41 15.12 -2.77
CA ASP A 195 12.40 14.04 -2.93
C ASP A 195 11.90 12.90 -3.82
N LEU A 196 10.71 13.05 -4.42
CA LEU A 196 10.04 11.97 -5.15
C LEU A 196 10.89 11.49 -6.34
N ASP A 197 11.41 12.41 -7.13
CA ASP A 197 12.18 12.04 -8.33
C ASP A 197 13.44 11.24 -7.95
N ASN A 198 14.17 11.68 -6.91
CA ASN A 198 15.32 10.94 -6.39
C ASN A 198 14.91 9.58 -5.80
N THR A 199 13.74 9.51 -5.19
CA THR A 199 13.18 8.25 -4.67
C THR A 199 12.89 7.28 -5.80
N LEU A 200 12.19 7.71 -6.86
CA LEU A 200 11.88 6.86 -8.01
C LEU A 200 13.15 6.46 -8.77
N LEU A 201 14.12 7.38 -8.91
CA LEU A 201 15.45 7.07 -9.43
C LEU A 201 16.12 5.95 -8.62
N TYR A 202 16.01 6.00 -7.29
CA TYR A 202 16.60 4.99 -6.43
C TYR A 202 15.88 3.66 -6.54
N VAL A 203 14.55 3.66 -6.46
CA VAL A 203 13.74 2.44 -6.55
C VAL A 203 13.99 1.75 -7.89
N TYR A 204 13.90 2.50 -8.99
CA TYR A 204 13.96 1.96 -10.35
C TYR A 204 15.35 2.03 -11.00
N ARG A 205 16.41 2.18 -10.21
CA ARG A 205 17.80 2.32 -10.70
C ARG A 205 18.26 1.20 -11.64
N ASP A 206 17.77 -0.02 -11.41
CA ASP A 206 18.15 -1.23 -12.15
C ASP A 206 17.33 -1.45 -13.43
N LEU A 207 16.32 -0.60 -13.69
CA LEU A 207 15.59 -0.58 -14.96
C LEU A 207 16.37 0.23 -16.00
N SER A 208 16.37 -0.26 -17.24
CA SER A 208 16.89 0.49 -18.39
C SER A 208 15.96 1.63 -18.81
N ASP A 209 16.45 2.60 -19.57
CA ASP A 209 15.63 3.71 -20.04
C ASP A 209 14.43 3.23 -20.91
N PRO A 210 14.57 2.24 -21.83
CA PRO A 210 13.41 1.67 -22.53
C PRO A 210 12.38 0.99 -21.62
N GLU A 211 12.84 0.34 -20.54
CA GLU A 211 11.94 -0.28 -19.57
C GLU A 211 11.19 0.76 -18.73
N LEU A 212 11.84 1.87 -18.37
CA LEU A 212 11.21 3.02 -17.72
C LEU A 212 10.18 3.68 -18.65
N GLU A 213 10.47 3.77 -19.94
CA GLU A 213 9.54 4.29 -20.95
C GLU A 213 8.29 3.40 -21.09
N GLU A 214 8.47 2.10 -21.23
CA GLU A 214 7.35 1.15 -21.27
C GLU A 214 6.51 1.20 -19.99
N PHE A 215 7.18 1.32 -18.84
CA PHE A 215 6.49 1.48 -17.56
C PHE A 215 5.68 2.79 -17.50
N SER A 216 6.29 3.91 -17.86
CA SER A 216 5.60 5.21 -17.89
C SER A 216 4.41 5.19 -18.85
N THR A 217 4.56 4.55 -20.01
CA THR A 217 3.50 4.39 -21.01
C THR A 217 2.31 3.63 -20.44
N PHE A 218 2.55 2.52 -19.72
CA PHE A 218 1.48 1.80 -19.04
C PHE A 218 0.84 2.64 -17.94
N ALA A 219 1.65 3.26 -17.06
CA ALA A 219 1.13 4.06 -15.95
C ALA A 219 0.28 5.24 -16.40
N GLU A 220 0.59 5.84 -17.55
CA GLU A 220 -0.16 6.94 -18.15
C GLU A 220 -1.39 6.51 -18.95
N SER A 221 -1.49 5.22 -19.31
CA SER A 221 -2.64 4.66 -20.03
C SER A 221 -3.92 4.74 -19.20
N ALA A 222 -5.08 4.61 -19.85
CA ALA A 222 -6.36 4.59 -19.15
C ALA A 222 -6.45 3.43 -18.16
N GLU A 223 -5.94 2.26 -18.55
CA GLU A 223 -5.90 1.05 -17.75
C GLU A 223 -4.92 1.15 -16.58
N GLY A 224 -3.73 1.73 -16.80
CA GLY A 224 -2.76 1.96 -15.73
C GLY A 224 -3.26 2.97 -14.70
N LYS A 225 -3.85 4.08 -15.15
CA LYS A 225 -4.49 5.06 -14.27
C LYS A 225 -5.60 4.44 -13.44
N ALA A 226 -6.47 3.63 -14.06
CA ALA A 226 -7.53 2.92 -13.35
C ALA A 226 -6.96 1.99 -12.26
N TYR A 227 -5.88 1.26 -12.58
CA TYR A 227 -5.19 0.41 -11.61
C TYR A 227 -4.61 1.23 -10.45
N TYR A 228 -3.83 2.28 -10.72
CA TYR A 228 -3.15 3.04 -9.67
C TYR A 228 -4.13 3.83 -8.78
N GLN A 229 -5.24 4.30 -9.33
CA GLN A 229 -6.32 4.89 -8.53
C GLN A 229 -6.97 3.85 -7.60
N ALA A 230 -7.26 2.65 -8.11
CA ALA A 230 -7.79 1.57 -7.29
C ALA A 230 -6.78 1.06 -6.25
N ALA A 231 -5.50 1.03 -6.59
CA ALA A 231 -4.41 0.71 -5.67
C ALA A 231 -4.32 1.74 -4.54
N LEU A 232 -4.40 3.03 -4.82
CA LEU A 232 -4.42 4.05 -3.77
C LEU A 232 -5.63 3.88 -2.83
N ALA A 233 -6.81 3.57 -3.37
CA ALA A 233 -8.00 3.26 -2.56
C ALA A 233 -7.79 2.02 -1.69
N ALA A 234 -7.15 0.97 -2.23
CA ALA A 234 -6.79 -0.23 -1.50
C ALA A 234 -5.79 0.04 -0.36
N ILE A 235 -4.77 0.89 -0.57
CA ILE A 235 -3.84 1.32 0.50
C ILE A 235 -4.60 2.01 1.64
N ARG A 236 -5.45 2.99 1.31
CA ARG A 236 -6.24 3.73 2.31
C ARG A 236 -7.11 2.81 3.16
N ALA A 237 -7.79 1.85 2.52
CA ALA A 237 -8.64 0.89 3.20
C ALA A 237 -7.85 -0.14 4.01
N GLY A 238 -6.76 -0.69 3.45
CA GLY A 238 -5.87 -1.61 4.16
C GLY A 238 -5.33 -1.00 5.45
N LEU A 239 -4.96 0.27 5.42
CA LEU A 239 -4.44 1.02 6.58
C LEU A 239 -5.53 1.59 7.50
N ALA A 240 -6.81 1.45 7.13
CA ALA A 240 -7.95 2.02 7.86
C ALA A 240 -7.78 3.52 8.19
N VAL A 241 -7.15 4.30 7.28
CA VAL A 241 -6.89 5.73 7.54
C VAL A 241 -8.21 6.49 7.68
N GLY A 242 -8.40 7.17 8.81
CA GLY A 242 -9.61 7.95 9.09
C GLY A 242 -10.84 7.12 9.47
N GLN A 243 -10.70 5.84 9.76
CA GLN A 243 -11.79 5.00 10.24
C GLN A 243 -11.63 4.73 11.74
N ASN A 244 -12.65 5.09 12.52
CA ASN A 244 -12.84 4.52 13.85
C ASN A 244 -13.27 3.08 13.64
N LEU A 245 -12.37 2.12 13.84
CA LEU A 245 -12.73 0.71 13.87
C LEU A 245 -13.64 0.50 15.08
N THR A 246 -14.95 0.49 14.86
CA THR A 246 -15.88 -0.01 15.87
C THR A 246 -15.54 -1.48 16.11
N PRO A 247 -15.43 -1.94 17.37
CA PRO A 247 -15.28 -3.35 17.64
C PRO A 247 -16.44 -4.07 16.97
N ALA A 248 -16.12 -5.12 16.19
CA ALA A 248 -17.13 -5.97 15.60
C ALA A 248 -18.13 -6.36 16.69
N GLN A 249 -19.41 -6.08 16.45
CA GLN A 249 -20.48 -6.68 17.24
C GLN A 249 -20.32 -8.19 17.10
N SER A 250 -19.78 -8.80 18.16
CA SER A 250 -19.89 -10.23 18.39
C SER A 250 -21.36 -10.57 18.30
N GLY A 251 -21.73 -11.29 17.23
CA GLY A 251 -23.08 -11.78 17.02
C GLY A 251 -23.53 -12.62 18.19
N ASN A 252 -24.78 -12.41 18.59
CA ASN A 252 -25.58 -13.39 19.33
C ASN A 252 -25.95 -14.55 18.40
#